data_AF-A0A520GAF0-F1
#
_entry.id   AF-A0A520GAF0-F1
#
_cell.length_a   1.000
_cell.length_b   1.000
_cell.length_c   1.000
_cell.angle_alpha   90.00
_cell.angle_beta   90.00
_cell.angle_gamma   90.00
#
_symmetry.space_group_name_H-M   'P 1'
#
loop_
_entity.id
_entity.type
_entity.pdbx_description
1 polymer ?
#
loop_
_entity_poly.entity_id
_entity_poly.type
_entity_poly.pdbx_seq_one_letter_code
_entity_poly.pdbx_strand_id
1 'polypeptide(L)'
;EAADVLLQEGLRPTIERVRQKIGSGSPNTVSPMLERWFATLGKRLEGRSGSLIDSQAQQLPLAIVQAAQQFWDVARREADQVQVQKTEATRRELELERSDLAQKEANLQQRETTFEQSRVALDEALASSRQAVTAMEAQMHTQQQESTRLLSDSEAEVRRLRRAFDEAVASKEALRERSAMELGAKQRAADEAEERHLAHERRLLSELDRERVATRQAAAELAKEQKARLAEAEVACTALGASQQALQEEKARHRDATAAWSRRHQEAQVELATLRERAAGAEQRVADLASQLQRQQEQSEREIAQLRESQAATTAALRQLEVGRQKSEKALRSTKSPKRTGK
;
A
#
# COMPACT_ATOMS: atom_id res chain seq x y z
N GLU A 1 173.88 -35.65 -5.38
CA GLU A 1 173.75 -35.10 -6.74
C GLU A 1 172.39 -35.37 -7.36
N ALA A 2 172.02 -36.61 -7.74
CA ALA A 2 170.67 -36.86 -8.29
C ALA A 2 169.52 -36.48 -7.34
N ALA A 3 169.69 -36.69 -6.03
CA ALA A 3 168.74 -36.23 -5.01
C ALA A 3 168.70 -34.70 -4.84
N ASP A 4 169.82 -34.00 -5.08
CA ASP A 4 169.89 -32.53 -5.02
C ASP A 4 169.18 -31.88 -6.22
N VAL A 5 169.28 -32.49 -7.41
CA VAL A 5 168.55 -32.05 -8.61
C VAL A 5 167.04 -32.18 -8.43
N LEU A 6 166.58 -33.31 -7.89
CA LEU A 6 165.16 -33.51 -7.59
C LEU A 6 164.62 -32.50 -6.55
N LEU A 7 165.45 -32.13 -5.57
CA LEU A 7 165.10 -31.11 -4.59
C LEU A 7 165.00 -29.71 -5.21
N GLN A 8 165.87 -29.37 -6.17
CA GLN A 8 165.77 -28.11 -6.92
C GLN A 8 164.53 -28.05 -7.82
N GLU A 9 164.08 -29.20 -8.33
CA GLU A 9 162.83 -29.33 -9.09
C GLU A 9 161.57 -29.32 -8.18
N GLY A 10 161.72 -29.16 -6.86
CA GLY A 10 160.61 -29.09 -5.90
C GLY A 10 159.95 -30.44 -5.55
N LEU A 11 160.55 -31.55 -5.97
CA LEU A 11 160.02 -32.90 -5.79
C LEU A 11 160.73 -33.63 -4.64
N ARG A 12 159.96 -34.38 -3.83
CA ARG A 12 160.54 -35.18 -2.73
C ARG A 12 161.44 -36.30 -3.29
N PRO A 13 162.72 -36.38 -2.89
CA PRO A 13 163.63 -37.44 -3.31
C PRO A 13 163.25 -38.78 -2.67
N THR A 14 162.37 -39.54 -3.31
CA THR A 14 162.04 -40.92 -2.91
C THR A 14 163.01 -41.91 -3.56
N ILE A 15 163.20 -43.09 -2.93
CA ILE A 15 164.14 -44.15 -3.37
C ILE A 15 163.96 -44.47 -4.86
N GLU A 16 162.71 -44.53 -5.32
CA GLU A 16 162.34 -44.87 -6.69
C GLU A 16 162.69 -43.78 -7.71
N ARG A 17 162.55 -42.49 -7.32
CA ARG A 17 162.89 -41.35 -8.19
C ARG A 17 164.38 -41.12 -8.30
N VAL A 18 165.11 -41.29 -7.20
CA VAL A 18 166.58 -41.23 -7.23
C VAL A 18 167.15 -42.35 -8.10
N ARG A 19 166.54 -43.55 -8.06
CA ARG A 19 166.89 -44.67 -8.94
C ARG A 19 166.69 -44.34 -10.43
N GLN A 20 165.55 -43.74 -10.79
CA GLN A 20 165.28 -43.35 -12.19
C GLN A 20 166.31 -42.36 -12.74
N LYS A 21 166.79 -41.41 -11.93
CA LYS A 21 167.79 -40.42 -12.37
C LYS A 21 169.23 -40.97 -12.47
N ILE A 22 169.57 -42.01 -11.70
CA ILE A 22 170.93 -42.61 -11.70
C ILE A 22 171.05 -43.78 -12.70
N GLY A 23 169.91 -44.34 -13.16
CA GLY A 23 169.86 -45.29 -14.28
C GLY A 23 170.34 -46.71 -13.97
N SER A 24 171.00 -46.97 -12.84
CA SER A 24 171.31 -48.33 -12.36
C SER A 24 171.54 -48.35 -10.84
N GLY A 25 171.01 -49.37 -10.16
CA GLY A 25 171.09 -49.53 -8.70
C GLY A 25 169.90 -50.32 -8.14
N SER A 26 170.18 -51.35 -7.35
CA SER A 26 169.18 -52.12 -6.61
C SER A 26 168.66 -51.28 -5.43
N PRO A 27 167.37 -51.41 -5.02
CA PRO A 27 166.80 -50.65 -3.89
C PRO A 27 167.64 -50.73 -2.60
N ASN A 28 168.28 -51.88 -2.36
CA ASN A 28 169.16 -52.09 -1.19
C ASN A 28 170.43 -51.22 -1.21
N THR A 29 170.87 -50.74 -2.37
CA THR A 29 172.05 -49.89 -2.49
C THR A 29 171.70 -48.41 -2.37
N VAL A 30 170.51 -48.03 -2.88
CA VAL A 30 170.06 -46.64 -2.89
C VAL A 30 169.58 -46.21 -1.50
N SER A 31 168.93 -47.10 -0.72
CA SER A 31 168.41 -46.76 0.61
C SER A 31 169.48 -46.19 1.57
N PRO A 32 170.61 -46.86 1.83
CA PRO A 32 171.63 -46.35 2.76
C PRO A 32 172.29 -45.05 2.26
N MET A 33 172.43 -44.89 0.95
CA MET A 33 173.02 -43.70 0.34
C MET A 33 172.09 -42.48 0.43
N LEU A 34 170.78 -42.69 0.27
CA LEU A 34 169.75 -41.66 0.45
C LEU A 34 169.63 -41.24 1.92
N GLU A 35 169.73 -42.20 2.86
CA GLU A 35 169.75 -41.94 4.31
C GLU A 35 170.95 -41.05 4.70
N ARG A 36 172.15 -41.39 4.20
CA ARG A 36 173.37 -40.60 4.44
C ARG A 36 173.32 -39.22 3.78
N TRP A 37 172.69 -39.12 2.61
CA TRP A 37 172.44 -37.84 1.95
C TRP A 37 171.44 -36.99 2.77
N PHE A 38 170.31 -37.54 3.22
CA PHE A 38 169.38 -36.83 4.11
C PHE A 38 170.02 -36.41 5.44
N ALA A 39 170.86 -37.26 6.04
CA ALA A 39 171.58 -36.93 7.27
C ALA A 39 172.59 -35.77 7.11
N THR A 40 173.15 -35.58 5.90
CA THR A 40 174.04 -34.45 5.60
C THR A 40 173.31 -33.25 5.00
N LEU A 41 172.07 -33.42 4.54
CA LEU A 41 171.22 -32.37 3.99
C LEU A 41 170.85 -31.33 5.05
N GLY A 42 170.53 -31.77 6.28
CA GLY A 42 170.23 -30.86 7.40
C GLY A 42 171.36 -29.86 7.67
N LYS A 43 172.61 -30.34 7.75
CA LYS A 43 173.79 -29.47 7.91
C LYS A 43 174.05 -28.55 6.72
N ARG A 44 173.74 -28.99 5.49
CA ARG A 44 173.88 -28.17 4.27
C ARG A 44 172.81 -27.09 4.15
N LEU A 45 171.58 -27.36 4.61
CA LEU A 45 170.49 -26.38 4.66
C LEU A 45 170.71 -25.37 5.80
N GLU A 46 171.19 -25.79 6.97
CA GLU A 46 171.60 -24.84 8.04
C GLU A 46 172.72 -23.91 7.58
N GLY A 47 173.74 -24.43 6.88
CA GLY A 47 174.81 -23.60 6.31
C GLY A 47 174.37 -22.62 5.21
N ARG A 48 173.26 -22.90 4.51
CA ARG A 48 172.76 -22.05 3.40
C ARG A 48 171.58 -21.15 3.80
N SER A 49 170.76 -21.55 4.75
CA SER A 49 169.62 -20.79 5.26
C SER A 49 170.01 -19.83 6.39
N GLY A 50 171.02 -20.20 7.20
CA GLY A 50 171.58 -19.28 8.21
C GLY A 50 172.44 -18.17 7.60
N SER A 51 173.13 -18.44 6.48
CA SER A 51 174.00 -17.44 5.86
C SER A 51 173.28 -16.41 4.98
N LEU A 52 172.04 -16.65 4.53
CA LEU A 52 171.34 -15.70 3.64
C LEU A 52 170.40 -14.76 4.39
N ILE A 53 169.79 -15.21 5.49
CA ILE A 53 168.86 -14.37 6.26
C ILE A 53 169.62 -13.51 7.27
N ASP A 54 170.69 -14.02 7.90
CA ASP A 54 171.49 -13.20 8.83
C ASP A 54 172.52 -12.33 8.10
N SER A 55 173.21 -12.80 7.05
CA SER A 55 174.27 -11.97 6.43
C SER A 55 173.75 -10.81 5.57
N GLN A 56 172.55 -10.92 5.00
CA GLN A 56 171.92 -9.81 4.28
C GLN A 56 171.13 -8.88 5.21
N ALA A 57 170.62 -9.37 6.35
CA ALA A 57 170.06 -8.52 7.39
C ALA A 57 171.16 -7.74 8.15
N GLN A 58 172.37 -8.29 8.32
CA GLN A 58 173.51 -7.60 8.94
C GLN A 58 174.21 -6.57 8.01
N GLN A 59 173.94 -6.58 6.70
CA GLN A 59 174.48 -5.61 5.73
C GLN A 59 173.42 -4.66 5.16
N LEU A 60 172.21 -4.69 5.69
CA LEU A 60 171.26 -3.61 5.52
C LEU A 60 171.50 -2.64 6.70
N PRO A 61 171.90 -1.38 6.46
CA PRO A 61 172.01 -0.38 7.51
C PRO A 61 170.81 -0.45 8.44
N LEU A 62 171.04 -0.41 9.77
CA LEU A 62 169.98 -0.42 10.79
C LEU A 62 168.85 0.58 10.47
N ALA A 63 169.20 1.68 9.79
CA ALA A 63 168.29 2.67 9.24
C ALA A 63 167.23 2.09 8.27
N ILE A 64 167.56 1.11 7.42
CA ILE A 64 166.64 0.49 6.46
C ILE A 64 165.67 -0.46 7.17
N VAL A 65 166.13 -1.24 8.15
CA VAL A 65 165.24 -2.13 8.94
C VAL A 65 164.29 -1.32 9.80
N GLN A 66 164.77 -0.25 10.45
CA GLN A 66 163.93 0.69 11.19
C GLN A 66 162.94 1.42 10.28
N ALA A 67 163.37 1.85 9.08
CA ALA A 67 162.47 2.43 8.09
C ALA A 67 161.40 1.42 7.65
N ALA A 68 161.74 0.16 7.42
CA ALA A 68 160.77 -0.89 7.07
C ALA A 68 159.76 -1.17 8.18
N GLN A 69 160.17 -1.17 9.45
CA GLN A 69 159.26 -1.28 10.60
C GLN A 69 158.35 -0.07 10.71
N GLN A 70 158.89 1.15 10.52
CA GLN A 70 158.09 2.36 10.48
C GLN A 70 157.08 2.36 9.33
N PHE A 71 157.48 1.90 8.13
CA PHE A 71 156.56 1.73 7.00
C PHE A 71 155.48 0.69 7.30
N TRP A 72 155.82 -0.42 7.96
CA TRP A 72 154.85 -1.44 8.37
C TRP A 72 153.86 -0.91 9.42
N ASP A 73 154.33 -0.16 10.41
CA ASP A 73 153.47 0.45 11.43
C ASP A 73 152.57 1.54 10.84
N VAL A 74 153.08 2.33 9.88
CA VAL A 74 152.29 3.30 9.11
C VAL A 74 151.24 2.55 8.28
N ALA A 75 151.62 1.51 7.54
CA ALA A 75 150.69 0.70 6.75
C ALA A 75 149.61 0.03 7.61
N ARG A 76 149.94 -0.44 8.83
CA ARG A 76 148.95 -0.97 9.79
C ARG A 76 148.00 0.10 10.29
N ARG A 77 148.51 1.29 10.66
CA ARG A 77 147.65 2.41 11.09
C ARG A 77 146.75 2.88 9.97
N GLU A 78 147.24 2.95 8.73
CA GLU A 78 146.43 3.27 7.56
C GLU A 78 145.39 2.17 7.29
N ALA A 79 145.75 0.89 7.40
CA ALA A 79 144.81 -0.22 7.26
C ALA A 79 143.71 -0.19 8.34
N ASP A 80 144.07 0.06 9.60
CA ASP A 80 143.13 0.18 10.72
C ASP A 80 142.23 1.41 10.52
N GLN A 81 142.76 2.55 10.08
CA GLN A 81 141.98 3.74 9.75
C GLN A 81 141.00 3.49 8.60
N VAL A 82 141.45 2.84 7.51
CA VAL A 82 140.58 2.48 6.38
C VAL A 82 139.51 1.48 6.82
N GLN A 83 139.84 0.53 7.71
CA GLN A 83 138.87 -0.42 8.24
C GLN A 83 137.82 0.27 9.11
N VAL A 84 138.23 1.15 10.03
CA VAL A 84 137.31 1.95 10.84
C VAL A 84 136.40 2.78 9.94
N GLN A 85 136.95 3.49 8.96
CA GLN A 85 136.18 4.28 8.00
C GLN A 85 135.17 3.43 7.22
N LYS A 86 135.54 2.24 6.74
CA LYS A 86 134.61 1.31 6.07
C LYS A 86 133.51 0.81 7.00
N THR A 87 133.86 0.47 8.24
CA THR A 87 132.86 0.02 9.23
C THR A 87 131.90 1.13 9.65
N GLU A 88 132.39 2.37 9.76
CA GLU A 88 131.54 3.53 10.03
C GLU A 88 130.66 3.88 8.84
N ALA A 89 131.19 3.81 7.62
CA ALA A 89 130.40 4.03 6.39
C ALA A 89 129.27 3.00 6.27
N THR A 90 129.59 1.71 6.39
CA THR A 90 128.58 0.63 6.37
C THR A 90 127.58 0.74 7.52
N ARG A 91 128.01 1.17 8.72
CA ARG A 91 127.10 1.43 9.84
C ARG A 91 126.13 2.57 9.53
N ARG A 92 126.62 3.68 8.95
CA ARG A 92 125.78 4.82 8.55
C ARG A 92 124.80 4.42 7.45
N GLU A 93 125.24 3.64 6.46
CA GLU A 93 124.36 3.09 5.43
C GLU A 93 123.26 2.23 6.04
N LEU A 94 123.61 1.31 6.95
CA LEU A 94 122.64 0.47 7.64
C LEU A 94 121.67 1.27 8.53
N GLU A 95 122.15 2.33 9.19
CA GLU A 95 121.30 3.22 10.00
C GLU A 95 120.32 4.01 9.11
N LEU A 96 120.77 4.48 7.94
CA LEU A 96 119.91 5.11 6.94
C LEU A 96 118.86 4.13 6.40
N GLU A 97 119.27 2.92 5.99
CA GLU A 97 118.35 1.87 5.53
C GLU A 97 117.33 1.49 6.61
N ARG A 98 117.76 1.36 7.87
CA ARG A 98 116.84 1.10 8.99
C ARG A 98 115.84 2.23 9.20
N SER A 99 116.28 3.48 9.08
CA SER A 99 115.38 4.63 9.20
C SER A 99 114.37 4.71 8.05
N ASP A 100 114.81 4.39 6.83
CA ASP A 100 113.94 4.35 5.64
C ASP A 100 112.93 3.20 5.72
N LEU A 101 113.34 2.02 6.17
CA LEU A 101 112.44 0.89 6.43
C LEU A 101 111.43 1.23 7.53
N ALA A 102 111.86 1.81 8.66
CA ALA A 102 110.96 2.23 9.72
C ALA A 102 109.94 3.27 9.24
N GLN A 103 110.35 4.22 8.40
CA GLN A 103 109.44 5.19 7.81
C GLN A 103 108.44 4.53 6.84
N LYS A 104 108.89 3.57 6.04
CA LYS A 104 108.01 2.78 5.14
C LYS A 104 107.00 1.96 5.93
N GLU A 105 107.42 1.30 7.01
CA GLU A 105 106.53 0.54 7.91
C GLU A 105 105.48 1.46 8.55
N ALA A 106 105.90 2.61 9.09
CA ALA A 106 104.97 3.59 9.65
C ALA A 106 103.96 4.11 8.61
N ASN A 107 104.43 4.38 7.39
CA ASN A 107 103.55 4.81 6.30
C ASN A 107 102.55 3.72 5.87
N LEU A 108 102.97 2.44 5.85
CA LEU A 108 102.10 1.31 5.54
C LEU A 108 101.05 1.11 6.65
N GLN A 109 101.46 1.13 7.93
CA GLN A 109 100.54 1.05 9.06
C GLN A 109 99.51 2.20 9.05
N GLN A 110 99.94 3.42 8.72
CA GLN A 110 99.01 4.56 8.60
C GLN A 110 98.01 4.35 7.45
N ARG A 111 98.44 3.80 6.32
CA ARG A 111 97.54 3.48 5.22
C ARG A 111 96.56 2.38 5.60
N GLU A 112 97.02 1.30 6.22
CA GLU A 112 96.18 0.19 6.68
C GLU A 112 95.11 0.66 7.67
N THR A 113 95.49 1.46 8.66
CA THR A 113 94.53 2.04 9.61
C THR A 113 93.51 2.94 8.93
N THR A 114 93.93 3.76 7.95
CA THR A 114 93.02 4.61 7.17
C THR A 114 92.09 3.78 6.28
N PHE A 115 92.59 2.70 5.67
CA PHE A 115 91.78 1.76 4.90
C PHE A 115 90.76 1.05 5.79
N GLU A 116 91.16 0.58 6.96
CA GLU A 116 90.24 -0.08 7.89
C GLU A 116 89.15 0.88 8.38
N GLN A 117 89.52 2.13 8.71
CA GLN A 117 88.55 3.17 9.07
C GLN A 117 87.56 3.45 7.94
N SER A 118 88.03 3.57 6.69
CA SER A 118 87.14 3.78 5.54
C SER A 118 86.25 2.57 5.24
N ARG A 119 86.75 1.33 5.44
CA ARG A 119 85.94 0.12 5.33
C ARG A 119 84.81 0.11 6.37
N VAL A 120 85.13 0.38 7.64
CA VAL A 120 84.12 0.45 8.71
C VAL A 120 83.08 1.52 8.42
N ALA A 121 83.49 2.71 7.96
CA ALA A 121 82.56 3.77 7.59
C ALA A 121 81.64 3.39 6.42
N LEU A 122 82.16 2.68 5.42
CA LEU A 122 81.37 2.16 4.30
C LEU A 122 80.40 1.06 4.75
N ASP A 123 80.83 0.16 5.63
CA ASP A 123 79.98 -0.90 6.19
C ASP A 123 78.83 -0.30 7.02
N GLU A 124 79.09 0.75 7.79
CA GLU A 124 78.07 1.49 8.54
C GLU A 124 77.10 2.25 7.62
N ALA A 125 77.61 2.90 6.57
CA ALA A 125 76.78 3.56 5.56
C ALA A 125 75.90 2.55 4.80
N LEU A 126 76.44 1.37 4.49
CA LEU A 126 75.70 0.30 3.83
C LEU A 126 74.65 -0.32 4.77
N ALA A 127 74.98 -0.52 6.05
CA ALA A 127 74.06 -1.02 7.06
C ALA A 127 72.88 -0.04 7.27
N SER A 128 73.18 1.26 7.41
CA SER A 128 72.15 2.30 7.55
C SER A 128 71.29 2.46 6.29
N SER A 129 71.88 2.36 5.10
CA SER A 129 71.14 2.35 3.83
C SER A 129 70.21 1.14 3.73
N ARG A 130 70.70 -0.07 4.06
CA ARG A 130 69.86 -1.28 4.11
C ARG A 130 68.74 -1.14 5.12
N GLN A 131 69.02 -0.61 6.31
CA GLN A 131 68.00 -0.34 7.32
C GLN A 131 66.95 0.64 6.81
N ALA A 132 67.36 1.73 6.15
CA ALA A 132 66.44 2.69 5.54
C ALA A 132 65.55 2.06 4.47
N VAL A 133 66.12 1.22 3.59
CA VAL A 133 65.35 0.47 2.58
C VAL A 133 64.33 -0.45 3.23
N THR A 134 64.74 -1.27 4.21
CA THR A 134 63.81 -2.18 4.92
C THR A 134 62.71 -1.42 5.67
N ALA A 135 63.03 -0.25 6.24
CA ALA A 135 62.05 0.60 6.89
C ALA A 135 61.05 1.20 5.89
N MET A 136 61.52 1.64 4.72
CA MET A 136 60.65 2.12 3.64
C MET A 136 59.77 1.00 3.07
N GLU A 137 60.31 -0.20 2.88
CA GLU A 137 59.54 -1.38 2.45
C GLU A 137 58.46 -1.73 3.46
N ALA A 138 58.78 -1.75 4.76
CA ALA A 138 57.80 -1.99 5.82
C ALA A 138 56.71 -0.91 5.87
N GLN A 139 57.09 0.37 5.69
CA GLN A 139 56.13 1.47 5.59
C GLN A 139 55.24 1.35 4.36
N MET A 140 55.80 1.04 3.18
CA MET A 140 55.02 0.82 1.96
C MET A 140 54.06 -0.36 2.11
N HIS A 141 54.51 -1.46 2.70
CA HIS A 141 53.62 -2.61 2.98
C HIS A 141 52.49 -2.23 3.93
N THR A 142 52.79 -1.45 4.98
CA THR A 142 51.77 -0.97 5.92
C THR A 142 50.77 -0.04 5.23
N GLN A 143 51.24 0.94 4.46
CA GLN A 143 50.37 1.84 3.68
C GLN A 143 49.54 1.08 2.65
N GLN A 144 50.09 0.06 1.98
CA GLN A 144 49.36 -0.78 1.04
C GLN A 144 48.27 -1.59 1.76
N GLN A 145 48.56 -2.12 2.96
CA GLN A 145 47.57 -2.81 3.79
C GLN A 145 46.47 -1.86 4.27
N GLU A 146 46.81 -0.65 4.68
CA GLU A 146 45.83 0.37 5.07
C GLU A 146 44.95 0.78 3.89
N SER A 147 45.55 1.05 2.73
CA SER A 147 44.81 1.38 1.51
C SER A 147 43.86 0.26 1.09
N THR A 148 44.32 -0.99 1.09
CA THR A 148 43.45 -2.14 0.78
C THR A 148 42.33 -2.34 1.80
N ARG A 149 42.59 -2.11 3.10
CA ARG A 149 41.55 -2.12 4.14
C ARG A 149 40.51 -1.02 3.90
N LEU A 150 40.94 0.22 3.69
CA LEU A 150 40.07 1.36 3.40
C LEU A 150 39.23 1.14 2.14
N LEU A 151 39.82 0.58 1.08
CA LEU A 151 39.08 0.19 -0.13
C LEU A 151 38.03 -0.87 0.21
N SER A 152 38.39 -1.92 0.95
CA SER A 152 37.45 -2.98 1.33
C SER A 152 36.30 -2.48 2.19
N ASP A 153 36.57 -1.55 3.11
CA ASP A 153 35.57 -0.92 3.98
C ASP A 153 34.64 -0.02 3.16
N SER A 154 35.20 0.79 2.25
CA SER A 154 34.42 1.64 1.36
C SER A 154 33.51 0.82 0.43
N GLU A 155 34.01 -0.30 -0.10
CA GLU A 155 33.20 -1.22 -0.92
C GLU A 155 32.11 -1.89 -0.11
N ALA A 156 32.38 -2.26 1.15
CA ALA A 156 31.39 -2.84 2.04
C ALA A 156 30.28 -1.82 2.34
N GLU A 157 30.63 -0.55 2.58
CA GLU A 157 29.65 0.51 2.81
C GLU A 157 28.84 0.81 1.53
N VAL A 158 29.47 0.86 0.35
CA VAL A 158 28.76 1.01 -0.92
C VAL A 158 27.79 -0.16 -1.13
N ARG A 159 28.17 -1.40 -0.84
CA ARG A 159 27.28 -2.56 -0.92
C ARG A 159 26.12 -2.44 0.08
N ARG A 160 26.37 -1.96 1.30
CA ARG A 160 25.33 -1.72 2.32
C ARG A 160 24.33 -0.67 1.87
N LEU A 161 24.81 0.48 1.39
CA LEU A 161 23.97 1.58 0.91
C LEU A 161 23.14 1.18 -0.31
N ARG A 162 23.71 0.40 -1.24
CA ARG A 162 22.96 -0.15 -2.39
C ARG A 162 21.81 -1.06 -1.93
N ARG A 163 22.07 -1.98 -0.99
CA ARG A 163 21.01 -2.84 -0.43
C ARG A 163 19.90 -2.02 0.25
N ALA A 164 20.28 -1.05 1.08
CA ALA A 164 19.32 -0.17 1.75
C ALA A 164 18.49 0.64 0.73
N PHE A 165 19.11 1.08 -0.36
CA PHE A 165 18.42 1.77 -1.45
C PHE A 165 17.43 0.83 -2.16
N ASP A 166 17.84 -0.38 -2.53
CA ASP A 166 16.97 -1.36 -3.20
C ASP A 166 15.78 -1.74 -2.30
N GLU A 167 16.01 -1.95 -1.01
CA GLU A 167 14.96 -2.20 -0.01
C GLU A 167 13.97 -1.01 0.11
N ALA A 168 14.48 0.22 0.10
CA ALA A 168 13.64 1.41 0.16
C ALA A 168 12.80 1.59 -1.12
N VAL A 169 13.36 1.29 -2.29
CA VAL A 169 12.64 1.29 -3.56
C VAL A 169 11.55 0.23 -3.56
N ALA A 170 11.87 -1.01 -3.18
CA ALA A 170 10.90 -2.10 -3.09
C ALA A 170 9.76 -1.80 -2.10
N SER A 171 10.09 -1.24 -0.93
CA SER A 171 9.09 -0.83 0.07
C SER A 171 8.16 0.26 -0.46
N LYS A 172 8.71 1.26 -1.17
CA LYS A 172 7.94 2.33 -1.81
C LYS A 172 7.04 1.81 -2.92
N GLU A 173 7.52 0.88 -3.74
CA GLU A 173 6.73 0.24 -4.80
C GLU A 173 5.59 -0.59 -4.20
N ALA A 174 5.87 -1.39 -3.17
CA ALA A 174 4.84 -2.15 -2.45
C ALA A 174 3.77 -1.23 -1.84
N LEU A 175 4.15 -0.07 -1.30
CA LEU A 175 3.18 0.92 -0.79
C LEU A 175 2.34 1.54 -1.92
N ARG A 176 2.95 1.81 -3.08
CA ARG A 176 2.24 2.32 -4.26
C ARG A 176 1.25 1.29 -4.81
N GLU A 177 1.64 0.03 -4.88
CA GLU A 177 0.74 -1.05 -5.31
C GLU A 177 -0.41 -1.24 -4.33
N ARG A 178 -0.15 -1.24 -3.02
CA ARG A 178 -1.20 -1.32 -1.99
C ARG A 178 -2.18 -0.16 -2.09
N SER A 179 -1.68 1.08 -2.18
CA SER A 179 -2.55 2.26 -2.32
C SER A 179 -3.34 2.24 -3.64
N ALA A 180 -2.74 1.81 -4.75
CA ALA A 180 -3.46 1.63 -6.02
C ALA A 180 -4.56 0.56 -5.91
N MET A 181 -4.29 -0.58 -5.26
CA MET A 181 -5.29 -1.62 -5.01
C MET A 181 -6.42 -1.13 -4.12
N GLU A 182 -6.12 -0.39 -3.05
CA GLU A 182 -7.12 0.19 -2.16
C GLU A 182 -8.00 1.22 -2.88
N LEU A 183 -7.41 2.09 -3.70
CA LEU A 183 -8.14 3.04 -4.53
C LEU A 183 -9.04 2.32 -5.54
N GLY A 184 -8.52 1.31 -6.23
CA GLY A 184 -9.31 0.50 -7.17
C GLY A 184 -10.41 -0.32 -6.48
N ALA A 185 -10.24 -0.72 -5.23
CA ALA A 185 -11.29 -1.37 -4.44
C ALA A 185 -12.38 -0.37 -4.02
N LYS A 186 -11.99 0.84 -3.59
CA LYS A 186 -12.94 1.92 -3.26
C LYS A 186 -13.74 2.38 -4.47
N GLN A 187 -13.10 2.52 -5.63
CA GLN A 187 -13.76 2.87 -6.89
C GLN A 187 -14.80 1.81 -7.26
N ARG A 188 -14.42 0.53 -7.29
CA ARG A 188 -15.38 -0.56 -7.56
C ARG A 188 -16.55 -0.59 -6.58
N ALA A 189 -16.29 -0.39 -5.29
CA ALA A 189 -17.34 -0.34 -4.29
C ALA A 189 -18.29 0.88 -4.48
N ALA A 190 -17.75 2.02 -4.93
CA ALA A 190 -18.54 3.19 -5.28
C ALA A 190 -19.39 2.94 -6.52
N ASP A 191 -18.81 2.39 -7.59
CA ASP A 191 -19.52 2.02 -8.82
C ASP A 191 -20.65 1.03 -8.52
N GLU A 192 -20.38 -0.03 -7.75
CA GLU A 192 -21.41 -0.98 -7.33
C GLU A 192 -22.51 -0.34 -6.48
N ALA A 193 -22.17 0.62 -5.61
CA ALA A 193 -23.16 1.34 -4.82
C ALA A 193 -24.04 2.22 -5.72
N GLU A 194 -23.46 2.95 -6.68
CA GLU A 194 -24.18 3.74 -7.67
C GLU A 194 -25.10 2.86 -8.51
N GLU A 195 -24.63 1.70 -9.00
CA GLU A 195 -25.46 0.75 -9.74
C GLU A 195 -26.65 0.26 -8.91
N ARG A 196 -26.43 -0.07 -7.62
CA ARG A 196 -27.52 -0.45 -6.70
C ARG A 196 -28.51 0.69 -6.50
N HIS A 197 -28.03 1.92 -6.33
CA HIS A 197 -28.89 3.10 -6.20
C HIS A 197 -29.73 3.33 -7.45
N LEU A 198 -29.13 3.32 -8.63
CA LEU A 198 -29.84 3.45 -9.91
C LEU A 198 -30.85 2.32 -10.13
N ALA A 199 -30.50 1.08 -9.78
CA ALA A 199 -31.43 -0.05 -9.86
C ALA A 199 -32.62 0.14 -8.90
N HIS A 200 -32.36 0.63 -7.68
CA HIS A 200 -33.41 0.93 -6.71
C HIS A 200 -34.32 2.07 -7.18
N GLU A 201 -33.75 3.16 -7.70
CA GLU A 201 -34.51 4.27 -8.28
C GLU A 201 -35.39 3.82 -9.44
N ARG A 202 -34.85 3.03 -10.38
CA ARG A 202 -35.62 2.46 -11.50
C ARG A 202 -36.78 1.60 -11.00
N ARG A 203 -36.54 0.79 -9.97
CA ARG A 203 -37.59 -0.02 -9.35
C ARG A 203 -38.69 0.85 -8.73
N LEU A 204 -38.32 1.84 -7.93
CA LEU A 204 -39.28 2.75 -7.29
C LEU A 204 -40.09 3.55 -8.32
N LEU A 205 -39.47 4.02 -9.40
CA LEU A 205 -40.17 4.67 -10.50
C LEU A 205 -41.16 3.72 -11.17
N SER A 206 -40.78 2.47 -11.40
CA SER A 206 -41.68 1.45 -11.95
C SER A 206 -42.85 1.13 -11.01
N GLU A 207 -42.63 1.12 -9.70
CA GLU A 207 -43.67 0.92 -8.69
C GLU A 207 -44.61 2.14 -8.66
N LEU A 208 -44.07 3.36 -8.67
CA LEU A 208 -44.87 4.59 -8.74
C LEU A 208 -45.74 4.64 -10.00
N ASP A 209 -45.21 4.23 -11.16
CA ASP A 209 -45.97 4.18 -12.40
C ASP A 209 -47.05 3.10 -12.36
N ARG A 210 -46.79 1.93 -11.74
CA ARG A 210 -47.82 0.92 -11.48
C ARG A 210 -48.93 1.47 -10.59
N GLU A 211 -48.58 2.14 -9.49
CA GLU A 211 -49.56 2.76 -8.59
C GLU A 211 -50.35 3.88 -9.28
N ARG A 212 -49.72 4.68 -10.15
CA ARG A 212 -50.41 5.69 -10.98
C ARG A 212 -51.39 5.05 -11.96
N VAL A 213 -51.03 3.93 -12.57
CA VAL A 213 -51.95 3.20 -13.46
C VAL A 213 -53.09 2.58 -12.65
N ALA A 214 -52.80 1.95 -11.51
CA ALA A 214 -53.80 1.34 -10.64
C ALA A 214 -54.79 2.39 -10.09
N THR A 215 -54.31 3.54 -9.63
CA THR A 215 -55.16 4.65 -9.16
C THR A 215 -56.02 5.24 -10.28
N ARG A 216 -55.48 5.41 -11.50
CA ARG A 216 -56.28 5.82 -12.67
C ARG A 216 -57.36 4.80 -13.03
N GLN A 217 -57.03 3.51 -12.99
CA GLN A 217 -57.99 2.43 -13.24
C GLN A 217 -59.09 2.42 -12.16
N ALA A 218 -58.73 2.48 -10.88
CA ALA A 218 -59.69 2.55 -9.78
C ALA A 218 -60.59 3.79 -9.87
N ALA A 219 -60.04 4.95 -10.22
CA ALA A 219 -60.82 6.17 -10.46
C ALA A 219 -61.78 6.02 -11.65
N ALA A 220 -61.36 5.34 -12.72
CA ALA A 220 -62.21 5.06 -13.87
C ALA A 220 -63.35 4.09 -13.54
N GLU A 221 -63.08 3.02 -12.78
CA GLU A 221 -64.12 2.10 -12.30
C GLU A 221 -65.10 2.78 -11.34
N LEU A 222 -64.61 3.58 -10.38
CA LEU A 222 -65.47 4.38 -9.50
C LEU A 222 -66.36 5.34 -10.30
N ALA A 223 -65.82 5.98 -11.34
CA ALA A 223 -66.59 6.86 -12.21
C ALA A 223 -67.66 6.08 -13.01
N LYS A 224 -67.37 4.85 -13.45
CA LYS A 224 -68.37 3.96 -14.08
C LYS A 224 -69.44 3.55 -13.09
N GLU A 225 -69.09 3.13 -11.88
CA GLU A 225 -70.04 2.77 -10.82
C GLU A 225 -70.93 3.95 -10.43
N GLN A 226 -70.36 5.15 -10.29
CA GLN A 226 -71.13 6.37 -10.02
C GLN A 226 -72.12 6.67 -11.15
N LYS A 227 -71.69 6.55 -12.41
CA LYS A 227 -72.60 6.70 -13.57
C LYS A 227 -73.69 5.63 -13.57
N ALA A 228 -73.36 4.38 -13.26
CA ALA A 228 -74.33 3.30 -13.17
C ALA A 228 -75.35 3.55 -12.04
N ARG A 229 -74.89 3.98 -10.85
CA ARG A 229 -75.78 4.35 -9.74
C ARG A 229 -76.66 5.55 -10.06
N LEU A 230 -76.13 6.57 -10.74
CA LEU A 230 -76.93 7.70 -11.20
C LEU A 230 -77.98 7.26 -12.22
N ALA A 231 -77.62 6.42 -13.19
CA ALA A 231 -78.56 5.86 -14.15
C ALA A 231 -79.63 4.99 -13.47
N GLU A 232 -79.25 4.13 -12.52
CA GLU A 232 -80.19 3.35 -11.71
C GLU A 232 -81.11 4.25 -10.88
N ALA A 233 -80.58 5.32 -10.27
CA ALA A 233 -81.38 6.30 -9.54
C ALA A 233 -82.34 7.07 -10.46
N GLU A 234 -81.92 7.44 -11.67
CA GLU A 234 -82.78 8.05 -12.70
C GLU A 234 -83.88 7.09 -13.14
N VAL A 235 -83.56 5.80 -13.38
CA VAL A 235 -84.54 4.76 -13.67
C VAL A 235 -85.50 4.56 -12.50
N ALA A 236 -85.01 4.54 -11.26
CA ALA A 236 -85.85 4.42 -10.07
C ALA A 236 -86.76 5.64 -9.89
N CYS A 237 -86.26 6.86 -10.10
CA CYS A 237 -87.03 8.10 -10.03
C CYS A 237 -88.12 8.14 -11.12
N THR A 238 -87.79 7.74 -12.35
CA THR A 238 -88.76 7.67 -13.45
C THR A 238 -89.81 6.59 -13.21
N ALA A 239 -89.42 5.40 -12.71
CA ALA A 239 -90.35 4.35 -12.33
C ALA A 239 -91.26 4.76 -11.16
N LEU A 240 -90.71 5.42 -10.14
CA LEU A 240 -91.50 5.98 -9.04
C LEU A 240 -92.45 7.07 -9.54
N GLY A 241 -92.00 7.96 -10.43
CA GLY A 241 -92.82 8.97 -11.07
C GLY A 241 -93.97 8.35 -11.87
N ALA A 242 -93.71 7.31 -12.66
CA ALA A 242 -94.73 6.57 -13.40
C ALA A 242 -95.73 5.85 -12.46
N SER A 243 -95.26 5.24 -11.38
CA SER A 243 -96.11 4.62 -10.36
C SER A 243 -97.00 5.66 -9.64
N GLN A 244 -96.43 6.82 -9.30
CA GLN A 244 -97.19 7.95 -8.74
C GLN A 244 -98.24 8.46 -9.73
N GLN A 245 -97.90 8.60 -11.01
CA GLN A 245 -98.86 8.98 -12.06
C GLN A 245 -99.98 7.95 -12.19
N ALA A 246 -99.67 6.66 -12.28
CA ALA A 246 -100.68 5.60 -12.32
C ALA A 246 -101.59 5.62 -11.09
N LEU A 247 -101.05 5.87 -9.89
CA LEU A 247 -101.86 6.03 -8.68
C LEU A 247 -102.75 7.27 -8.73
N GLN A 248 -102.27 8.39 -9.28
CA GLN A 248 -103.09 9.60 -9.48
C GLN A 248 -104.19 9.36 -10.52
N GLU A 249 -103.91 8.64 -11.59
CA GLU A 249 -104.90 8.23 -12.59
C GLU A 249 -105.95 7.31 -11.98
N GLU A 250 -105.56 6.31 -11.19
CA GLU A 250 -106.51 5.46 -10.45
C GLU A 250 -107.35 6.27 -9.45
N LYS A 251 -106.73 7.20 -8.72
CA LYS A 251 -107.47 8.13 -7.84
C LYS A 251 -108.43 9.02 -8.64
N ALA A 252 -108.05 9.48 -9.82
CA ALA A 252 -108.92 10.27 -10.70
C ALA A 252 -110.09 9.42 -11.23
N ARG A 253 -109.83 8.19 -11.71
CA ARG A 253 -110.85 7.22 -12.10
C ARG A 253 -111.82 6.94 -10.96
N HIS A 254 -111.31 6.76 -9.74
CA HIS A 254 -112.15 6.60 -8.56
C HIS A 254 -113.00 7.83 -8.27
N ARG A 255 -112.42 9.05 -8.34
CA ARG A 255 -113.17 10.31 -8.19
C ARG A 255 -114.27 10.44 -9.23
N ASP A 256 -113.95 10.19 -10.50
CA ASP A 256 -114.91 10.25 -11.61
C ASP A 256 -116.01 9.20 -11.46
N ALA A 257 -115.66 7.98 -11.02
CA ALA A 257 -116.62 6.92 -10.71
C ALA A 257 -117.53 7.32 -9.54
N THR A 258 -116.99 7.89 -8.46
CA THR A 258 -117.81 8.41 -7.35
C THR A 258 -118.70 9.57 -7.78
N ALA A 259 -118.22 10.48 -8.63
CA ALA A 259 -119.00 11.59 -9.17
C ALA A 259 -120.07 11.12 -10.16
N ALA A 260 -119.80 10.07 -10.94
CA ALA A 260 -120.81 9.43 -11.79
C ALA A 260 -121.87 8.71 -10.95
N TRP A 261 -121.45 8.00 -9.90
CA TRP A 261 -122.37 7.36 -8.97
C TRP A 261 -123.24 8.38 -8.23
N SER A 262 -122.67 9.49 -7.76
CA SER A 262 -123.44 10.57 -7.12
C SER A 262 -124.40 11.24 -8.09
N ARG A 263 -124.01 11.46 -9.36
CA ARG A 263 -124.91 11.97 -10.40
C ARG A 263 -126.08 11.03 -10.66
N ARG A 264 -125.81 9.73 -10.87
CA ARG A 264 -126.87 8.70 -10.99
C ARG A 264 -127.79 8.67 -9.77
N HIS A 265 -127.22 8.82 -8.58
CA HIS A 265 -128.01 8.87 -7.35
C HIS A 265 -128.89 10.13 -7.28
N GLN A 266 -128.38 11.29 -7.68
CA GLN A 266 -129.16 12.52 -7.79
C GLN A 266 -130.25 12.41 -8.84
N GLU A 267 -129.97 11.87 -10.02
CA GLU A 267 -130.97 11.59 -11.06
C GLU A 267 -132.08 10.67 -10.53
N ALA A 268 -131.72 9.56 -9.87
CA ALA A 268 -132.69 8.67 -9.24
C ALA A 268 -133.51 9.34 -8.12
N GLN A 269 -132.90 10.24 -7.33
CA GLN A 269 -133.62 11.04 -6.33
C GLN A 269 -134.60 12.02 -6.97
N VAL A 270 -134.22 12.67 -8.07
CA VAL A 270 -135.11 13.56 -8.85
C VAL A 270 -136.24 12.74 -9.49
N GLU A 271 -135.96 11.57 -10.06
CA GLU A 271 -137.00 10.67 -10.57
C GLU A 271 -137.97 10.26 -9.45
N LEU A 272 -137.48 9.88 -8.27
CA LEU A 272 -138.32 9.61 -7.10
C LEU A 272 -139.14 10.83 -6.66
N ALA A 273 -138.57 12.03 -6.68
CA ALA A 273 -139.28 13.27 -6.36
C ALA A 273 -140.40 13.55 -7.38
N THR A 274 -140.14 13.39 -8.68
CA THR A 274 -141.16 13.57 -9.72
C THR A 274 -142.26 12.51 -9.65
N LEU A 275 -141.93 11.26 -9.30
CA LEU A 275 -142.91 10.22 -9.04
C LEU A 275 -143.75 10.53 -7.80
N ARG A 276 -143.15 11.07 -6.74
CA ARG A 276 -143.88 11.55 -5.55
C ARG A 276 -144.80 12.71 -5.86
N GLU A 277 -144.37 13.69 -6.66
CA GLU A 277 -145.23 14.79 -7.11
C GLU A 277 -146.39 14.30 -7.99
N ARG A 278 -146.14 13.34 -8.89
CA ARG A 278 -147.20 12.71 -9.70
C ARG A 278 -148.19 11.92 -8.84
N ALA A 279 -147.69 11.20 -7.82
CA ALA A 279 -148.51 10.49 -6.85
C ALA A 279 -149.33 11.46 -6.00
N ALA A 280 -148.72 12.52 -5.46
CA ALA A 280 -149.42 13.57 -4.72
C ALA A 280 -150.46 14.30 -5.60
N GLY A 281 -150.16 14.56 -6.86
CA GLY A 281 -151.11 15.11 -7.82
C GLY A 281 -152.21 14.12 -8.23
N ALA A 282 -151.98 12.80 -8.16
CA ALA A 282 -153.02 11.79 -8.31
C ALA A 282 -153.91 11.71 -7.05
N GLU A 283 -153.30 11.75 -5.85
CA GLU A 283 -154.01 11.79 -4.57
C GLU A 283 -154.88 13.04 -4.42
N GLN A 284 -154.38 14.22 -4.82
CA GLN A 284 -155.17 15.46 -4.87
C GLN A 284 -156.35 15.35 -5.85
N ARG A 285 -156.15 14.73 -7.02
CA ARG A 285 -157.26 14.48 -7.97
C ARG A 285 -158.31 13.51 -7.40
N VAL A 286 -157.89 12.50 -6.65
CA VAL A 286 -158.81 11.59 -5.94
C VAL A 286 -159.55 12.32 -4.82
N ALA A 287 -158.88 13.19 -4.05
CA ALA A 287 -159.50 14.00 -3.00
C ALA A 287 -160.50 15.03 -3.57
N ASP A 288 -160.16 15.68 -4.68
CA ASP A 288 -161.05 16.61 -5.38
C ASP A 288 -162.29 15.89 -5.93
N LEU A 289 -162.12 14.73 -6.57
CA LEU A 289 -163.25 13.91 -7.03
C LEU A 289 -164.11 13.41 -5.87
N ALA A 290 -163.52 13.02 -4.74
CA ALA A 290 -164.25 12.63 -3.53
C ALA A 290 -165.08 13.81 -2.97
N SER A 291 -164.49 15.01 -2.93
CA SER A 291 -165.20 16.22 -2.47
C SER A 291 -166.33 16.65 -3.43
N GLN A 292 -166.19 16.44 -4.73
CA GLN A 292 -167.24 16.66 -5.72
C GLN A 292 -168.39 15.67 -5.56
N LEU A 293 -168.08 14.39 -5.31
CA LEU A 293 -169.08 13.35 -5.03
C LEU A 293 -169.86 13.65 -3.75
N GLN A 294 -169.18 14.10 -2.69
CA GLN A 294 -169.81 14.48 -1.43
C GLN A 294 -170.74 15.70 -1.58
N ARG A 295 -170.35 16.70 -2.38
CA ARG A 295 -171.23 17.85 -2.69
C ARG A 295 -172.47 17.44 -3.49
N GLN A 296 -172.36 16.49 -4.42
CA GLN A 296 -173.52 15.98 -5.14
C GLN A 296 -174.46 15.17 -4.24
N GLN A 297 -173.90 14.40 -3.29
CA GLN A 297 -174.69 13.71 -2.28
C GLN A 297 -175.45 14.72 -1.40
N GLU A 298 -174.79 15.75 -0.87
CA GLU A 298 -175.45 16.80 -0.07
C GLU A 298 -176.53 17.58 -0.87
N GLN A 299 -176.31 17.80 -2.17
CA GLN A 299 -177.32 18.42 -3.04
C GLN A 299 -178.54 17.51 -3.21
N SER A 300 -178.34 16.22 -3.47
CA SER A 300 -179.45 15.26 -3.57
C SER A 300 -180.21 15.09 -2.24
N GLU A 301 -179.51 15.11 -1.09
CA GLU A 301 -180.14 15.04 0.23
C GLU A 301 -180.99 16.29 0.52
N ARG A 302 -180.53 17.49 0.11
CA ARG A 302 -181.31 18.73 0.23
C ARG A 302 -182.56 18.73 -0.66
N GLU A 303 -182.46 18.20 -1.87
CA GLU A 303 -183.62 18.06 -2.77
C GLU A 303 -184.64 17.05 -2.22
N ILE A 304 -184.19 15.94 -1.63
CA ILE A 304 -185.05 14.97 -0.95
C ILE A 304 -185.73 15.57 0.29
N ALA A 305 -185.02 16.40 1.06
CA ALA A 305 -185.59 17.10 2.21
C ALA A 305 -186.67 18.12 1.81
N GLN A 306 -186.43 18.91 0.74
CA GLN A 306 -187.40 19.87 0.20
C GLN A 306 -188.66 19.20 -0.36
N LEU A 307 -188.52 18.01 -0.98
CA LEU A 307 -189.66 17.22 -1.43
C LEU A 307 -190.48 16.65 -0.26
N ARG A 308 -189.84 16.26 0.85
CA ARG A 308 -190.55 15.79 2.06
C ARG A 308 -191.28 16.92 2.79
N GLU A 309 -190.69 18.11 2.81
CA GLU A 309 -191.27 19.28 3.49
C GLU A 309 -192.49 19.85 2.72
N SER A 310 -192.45 19.83 1.38
CA SER A 310 -193.61 20.21 0.54
C SER A 310 -194.77 19.20 0.60
N GLN A 311 -194.48 17.90 0.80
CA GLN A 311 -195.50 16.88 1.06
C GLN A 311 -196.12 16.98 2.47
N ALA A 312 -195.37 17.43 3.47
CA ALA A 312 -195.89 17.70 4.81
C ALA A 312 -196.78 18.96 4.86
N ALA A 313 -196.44 20.00 4.09
CA ALA A 313 -197.24 21.23 4.03
C ALA A 313 -198.61 21.03 3.38
N THR A 314 -198.72 20.17 2.37
CA THR A 314 -199.99 19.85 1.69
C THR A 314 -200.92 18.95 2.51
N THR A 315 -200.38 18.09 3.38
CA THR A 315 -201.17 17.25 4.30
C THR A 315 -201.67 18.00 5.54
N ALA A 316 -200.98 19.07 5.97
CA ALA A 316 -201.42 19.92 7.08
C ALA A 316 -202.60 20.85 6.71
N ALA A 317 -202.65 21.34 5.48
CA ALA A 317 -203.72 22.23 5.00
C ALA A 317 -205.08 21.52 4.86
N LEU A 318 -205.10 20.22 4.55
CA LEU A 318 -206.33 19.43 4.46
C LEU A 318 -206.97 19.15 5.84
N ARG A 319 -206.18 19.10 6.93
CA ARG A 319 -206.70 18.84 8.29
C ARG A 319 -207.34 20.05 8.97
N GLN A 320 -207.03 21.28 8.55
CA GLN A 320 -207.64 22.48 9.16
C GLN A 320 -209.05 22.78 8.64
N LEU A 321 -209.46 22.19 7.51
CA LEU A 321 -210.82 22.31 6.96
C LEU A 321 -211.87 21.41 7.67
N GLU A 322 -211.45 20.45 8.50
CA GLU A 322 -212.38 19.50 9.14
C GLU A 322 -212.72 19.82 10.61
N VAL A 323 -211.91 20.63 11.32
CA VAL A 323 -212.03 20.80 12.80
C VAL A 323 -212.83 22.04 13.23
N GLY A 324 -213.13 22.98 12.32
CA GLY A 324 -213.99 24.14 12.62
C GLY A 324 -215.50 23.85 12.69
N ARG A 325 -215.94 22.65 12.28
CA ARG A 325 -217.38 22.32 12.10
C ARG A 325 -218.07 21.75 13.34
N GLN A 326 -217.40 21.52 14.48
CA GLN A 326 -217.99 20.72 15.58
C GLN A 326 -217.86 21.23 17.03
N LYS A 327 -217.37 22.44 17.33
CA LYS A 327 -217.21 22.88 18.75
C LYS A 327 -217.70 24.29 19.08
N SER A 328 -218.95 24.60 18.72
CA SER A 328 -219.71 25.66 19.40
C SER A 328 -221.22 25.38 19.46
N GLU A 329 -221.58 24.18 19.91
CA GLU A 329 -222.89 23.89 20.52
C GLU A 329 -222.69 23.48 22.00
N LYS A 330 -223.39 24.19 22.90
CA LYS A 330 -223.46 24.12 24.38
C LYS A 330 -222.30 24.77 25.16
N ALA A 331 -222.48 25.84 25.96
CA ALA A 331 -223.69 26.32 26.63
C ALA A 331 -223.64 27.85 26.88
N LEU A 332 -224.70 28.55 26.45
CA LEU A 332 -225.44 29.54 27.25
C LEU A 332 -226.61 30.05 26.42
N ARG A 333 -227.82 29.65 26.82
CA ARG A 333 -228.97 30.55 26.71
C ARG A 333 -229.79 30.48 27.99
N SER A 334 -229.92 31.63 28.65
CA SER A 334 -231.13 32.07 29.33
C SER A 334 -230.98 33.59 29.48
N THR A 335 -231.75 34.47 28.86
CA THR A 335 -233.22 34.55 28.88
C THR A 335 -233.80 35.37 27.72
N LYS A 336 -235.06 35.03 27.36
CA LYS A 336 -236.09 35.81 26.62
C LYS A 336 -236.01 35.87 25.09
N SER A 337 -236.62 34.89 24.43
CA SER A 337 -237.98 35.05 23.90
C SER A 337 -238.61 33.68 23.63
N PRO A 338 -239.92 33.49 23.90
CA PRO A 338 -240.61 32.21 23.81
C PRO A 338 -241.47 32.11 22.53
N LYS A 339 -241.96 30.89 22.22
CA LYS A 339 -242.81 30.55 21.05
C LYS A 339 -242.01 30.56 19.71
N ARG A 340 -242.25 29.76 18.68
CA ARG A 340 -243.45 29.04 18.22
C ARG A 340 -243.07 28.24 16.95
N THR A 341 -243.74 27.10 16.75
CA THR A 341 -244.36 26.58 15.50
C THR A 341 -243.65 26.68 14.15
N GLY A 342 -243.72 25.56 13.41
CA GLY A 342 -244.50 25.56 12.16
C GLY A 342 -243.89 24.88 10.95
N LYS A 343 -244.62 24.31 9.99
CA LYS A 343 -246.07 24.40 9.69
C LYS A 343 -246.73 25.78 9.81
#